data_AF-A0A921NFZ1-F1
#
_entry.id   AF-A0A921NFZ1-F1
#
_cell.length_a   1.000
_cell.length_b   1.000
_cell.length_c   1.000
_cell.angle_alpha   90.00
_cell.angle_beta   90.00
_cell.angle_gamma   90.00
#
_symmetry.space_group_name_H-M   'P 1'
#
loop_
_entity.id
_entity.type
_entity.pdbx_description
1 polymer ?
#
loop_
_entity_poly.entity_id
_entity_poly.type
_entity_poly.pdbx_seq_one_letter_code
_entity_poly.pdbx_strand_id
1 'polypeptide(L)'
;MKSYHQRAIDMIQHQITRVCKSMCPDEDFCEGMIQANVAQGHISTEESVELMQTLVDAVSARRREIKNQNADRRLAEYEREYERQWIKAS
;
A
#
# COMPACT_ATOMS: atom_id res chain seq x y z
N MET A 1 -9.13 -14.60 26.32
CA MET A 1 -9.50 -13.32 25.65
C MET A 1 -8.23 -12.66 25.17
N LYS A 2 -8.13 -12.26 23.90
CA LYS A 2 -7.04 -11.38 23.48
C LYS A 2 -7.20 -10.03 24.18
N SER A 3 -6.11 -9.45 24.67
CA SER A 3 -6.10 -8.08 25.19
C SER A 3 -6.59 -7.09 24.12
N TYR A 4 -7.27 -6.02 24.52
CA TYR A 4 -7.68 -4.94 23.60
C TYR A 4 -6.50 -4.39 22.81
N HIS A 5 -5.33 -4.33 23.44
CA HIS A 5 -4.06 -3.99 22.81
C HIS A 5 -3.73 -4.92 21.62
N GLN A 6 -3.63 -6.22 21.85
CA GLN A 6 -3.29 -7.19 20.80
C GLN A 6 -4.30 -7.16 19.64
N ARG A 7 -5.58 -6.95 19.95
CA ARG A 7 -6.63 -6.86 18.94
C ARG A 7 -6.47 -5.60 18.07
N ALA A 8 -6.08 -4.48 18.67
CA ALA A 8 -5.79 -3.24 17.94
C ALA A 8 -4.60 -3.43 16.98
N ILE A 9 -3.50 -3.99 17.47
CA ILE A 9 -2.30 -4.28 16.67
C ILE A 9 -2.64 -5.22 15.50
N ASP A 10 -3.28 -6.37 15.76
CA ASP A 10 -3.64 -7.34 14.73
C ASP A 10 -4.51 -6.70 13.64
N MET A 11 -5.47 -5.86 14.03
CA MET A 11 -6.37 -5.18 13.11
C MET A 11 -5.64 -4.15 12.25
N ILE A 12 -4.78 -3.31 12.85
CA ILE A 12 -4.00 -2.29 12.13
C ILE A 12 -3.05 -2.96 11.14
N GLN A 13 -2.29 -3.96 11.59
CA GLN A 13 -1.36 -4.71 10.73
C GLN A 13 -2.08 -5.41 9.57
N HIS A 14 -3.29 -5.94 9.81
CA HIS A 14 -4.11 -6.52 8.76
C HIS A 14 -4.49 -5.48 7.70
N GLN A 15 -4.87 -4.26 8.10
CA GLN A 15 -5.20 -3.20 7.13
C GLN A 15 -3.96 -2.73 6.36
N ILE A 16 -2.82 -2.56 7.03
CA ILE A 16 -1.54 -2.26 6.36
C ILE A 16 -1.22 -3.34 5.31
N THR A 17 -1.43 -4.62 5.63
CA THR A 17 -1.23 -5.72 4.67
C THR A 17 -2.16 -5.62 3.45
N ARG A 18 -3.39 -5.09 3.63
CA ARG A 18 -4.32 -4.87 2.52
C ARG A 18 -3.88 -3.72 1.61
N VAL A 19 -3.25 -2.68 2.15
CA VAL A 19 -2.66 -1.58 1.37
C VAL A 19 -1.65 -2.13 0.35
N CYS A 20 -0.82 -3.11 0.74
CA CYS A 20 0.14 -3.77 -0.14
C CYS A 20 -0.49 -4.45 -1.37
N LYS A 21 -1.81 -4.69 -1.38
CA LYS A 21 -2.53 -5.31 -2.49
C LYS A 21 -3.47 -4.34 -3.22
N SER A 22 -3.58 -3.11 -2.73
CA SER A 22 -4.47 -2.10 -3.33
C SER A 22 -3.93 -1.56 -4.64
N MET A 23 -4.82 -1.20 -5.57
CA MET A 23 -4.48 -0.42 -6.76
C MET A 23 -4.47 1.10 -6.49
N CYS A 24 -5.08 1.52 -5.38
CA CYS A 24 -5.01 2.88 -4.86
C CYS A 24 -4.57 2.78 -3.39
N PRO A 25 -3.27 2.61 -3.12
CA PRO A 25 -2.76 2.57 -1.75
C PRO A 25 -2.89 3.97 -1.12
N ASP A 26 -3.66 4.01 -0.04
CA ASP A 26 -3.98 5.21 0.74
C ASP A 26 -3.67 4.97 2.23
N GLU A 27 -3.18 6.02 2.87
CA GLU A 27 -2.73 6.02 4.26
C GLU A 27 -3.80 6.55 5.22
N ASP A 28 -4.66 7.47 4.77
CA ASP A 28 -5.60 8.22 5.62
C ASP A 28 -6.46 7.32 6.50
N PHE A 29 -6.99 6.22 5.93
CA PHE A 29 -7.82 5.28 6.68
C PHE A 29 -7.03 4.56 7.78
N CYS A 30 -5.81 4.09 7.47
CA CYS A 30 -4.99 3.37 8.45
C CYS A 30 -4.43 4.32 9.51
N GLU A 31 -4.08 5.55 9.13
CA GLU A 31 -3.69 6.61 10.06
C GLU A 31 -4.81 6.92 11.05
N GLY A 32 -6.04 7.13 10.56
CA GLY A 32 -7.20 7.36 11.43
C GLY A 32 -7.45 6.20 12.41
N MET A 33 -7.24 4.96 11.97
CA MET A 33 -7.33 3.79 12.85
C MET A 33 -6.24 3.77 13.93
N ILE A 34 -5.00 4.12 13.58
CA ILE A 34 -3.90 4.19 14.54
C ILE A 34 -4.20 5.28 15.59
N GLN A 35 -4.53 6.49 15.15
CA GLN A 35 -4.86 7.61 16.03
C GLN A 35 -6.03 7.31 16.97
N ALA A 36 -7.08 6.65 16.46
CA ALA A 36 -8.22 6.24 17.29
C ALA A 36 -7.83 5.25 18.40
N ASN A 37 -6.92 4.31 18.13
CA ASN A 37 -6.48 3.34 19.13
C ASN A 37 -5.51 3.94 20.15
N VAL A 38 -4.72 4.96 19.76
CA VAL A 38 -3.95 5.77 20.72
C VAL A 38 -4.90 6.52 21.65
N ALA A 39 -5.90 7.20 21.09
CA ALA A 39 -6.86 7.98 21.87
C ALA A 39 -7.67 7.13 22.87
N GLN A 40 -7.90 5.86 22.55
CA GLN A 40 -8.57 4.89 23.43
C GLN A 40 -7.62 4.22 24.44
N GLY A 41 -6.31 4.50 24.37
CA GLY A 41 -5.29 3.87 25.23
C GLY A 41 -5.06 2.39 24.92
N HIS A 42 -5.46 1.90 23.74
CA HIS A 42 -5.23 0.52 23.33
C HIS A 42 -3.79 0.30 22.86
N ILE A 43 -3.14 1.34 22.32
CA ILE A 43 -1.74 1.32 21.89
C ILE A 43 -1.03 2.56 22.43
N SER A 44 0.27 2.43 22.69
CA SER A 44 1.09 3.54 23.16
C SER A 44 1.39 4.54 22.02
N THR A 45 1.92 5.70 22.39
CA THR A 45 2.37 6.68 21.39
C THR A 45 3.59 6.16 20.63
N GLU A 46 4.52 5.48 21.29
CA GLU A 46 5.68 4.85 20.65
C GLU A 46 5.25 3.81 19.62
N GLU A 47 4.33 2.91 20.00
CA GLU A 47 3.79 1.89 19.09
C GLU A 47 3.09 2.51 17.87
N SER A 48 2.40 3.65 18.08
CA SER A 48 1.75 4.37 16.98
C SER A 48 2.76 4.91 15.96
N VAL A 49 3.93 5.38 16.40
CA VAL A 49 4.98 5.87 15.50
C VAL A 49 5.53 4.73 14.65
N GLU A 50 5.77 3.57 15.25
CA GLU A 50 6.25 2.38 14.52
C GLU A 50 5.22 1.89 13.48
N LEU A 51 3.93 1.89 13.85
CA LEU A 51 2.85 1.52 12.94
C LEU A 51 2.67 2.54 11.81
N MET A 52 2.80 3.83 12.08
CA MET A 52 2.75 4.89 11.07
C MET A 52 3.92 4.76 10.08
N GLN A 53 5.13 4.51 10.58
CA GLN A 53 6.29 4.28 9.71
C GLN A 53 6.06 3.06 8.80
N THR A 54 5.58 1.95 9.38
CA THR A 54 5.25 0.73 8.63
C THR A 54 4.20 0.98 7.55
N LEU A 55 3.18 1.79 7.84
CA LEU A 55 2.15 2.19 6.89
C LEU A 55 2.74 2.99 5.72
N VAL A 56 3.53 4.04 6.01
CA VAL A 56 4.17 4.89 5.00
C VAL A 56 5.07 4.06 4.08
N ASP A 57 5.83 3.14 4.64
CA ASP A 57 6.72 2.26 3.87
C ASP A 57 5.92 1.31 2.97
N ALA A 58 4.83 0.72 3.48
CA ALA A 58 3.95 -0.15 2.70
C ALA A 58 3.27 0.59 1.54
N VAL A 59 2.72 1.79 1.79
CA VAL A 59 2.10 2.64 0.77
C VAL A 59 3.13 3.02 -0.30
N SER A 60 4.30 3.49 0.12
CA SER A 60 5.37 3.90 -0.78
C SER A 60 5.87 2.74 -1.65
N ALA A 61 6.07 1.55 -1.06
CA ALA A 61 6.46 0.36 -1.78
C ALA A 61 5.41 -0.03 -2.83
N ARG A 62 4.13 -0.03 -2.46
CA ARG A 62 3.05 -0.39 -3.39
C ARG A 62 2.89 0.63 -4.52
N ARG A 63 2.99 1.94 -4.23
CA ARG A 63 2.97 3.00 -5.26
C ARG A 63 4.10 2.81 -6.27
N ARG A 64 5.31 2.46 -5.81
CA ARG A 64 6.45 2.15 -6.70
C ARG A 64 6.18 0.92 -7.56
N GLU A 65 5.63 -0.14 -6.98
CA GLU A 65 5.30 -1.36 -7.71
C GLU A 65 4.28 -1.08 -8.84
N ILE A 66 3.19 -0.36 -8.54
CA ILE A 66 2.18 0.03 -9.52
C ILE A 66 2.79 0.89 -10.63
N LYS A 67 3.67 1.83 -10.27
CA LYS A 67 4.36 2.68 -11.24
C LYS A 67 5.19 1.84 -12.21
N ASN A 68 5.94 0.85 -11.70
CA ASN A 68 6.76 -0.04 -12.52
C ASN A 68 5.87 -0.90 -13.44
N GLN A 69 4.82 -1.52 -12.90
CA GLN A 69 3.86 -2.30 -13.69
C GLN A 69 3.24 -1.50 -14.84
N ASN A 70 2.89 -0.24 -14.59
CA ASN A 70 2.36 0.65 -15.62
C ASN A 70 3.40 1.05 -16.67
N ALA A 71 4.66 1.23 -16.27
CA ALA A 71 5.75 1.52 -17.19
C ALA A 71 6.04 0.33 -18.12
N ASP A 72 6.12 -0.88 -17.55
CA ASP A 72 6.34 -2.12 -18.29
C ASP A 72 5.20 -2.38 -19.28
N ARG A 73 3.95 -2.18 -18.84
CA ARG A 73 2.78 -2.31 -19.72
C ARG A 73 2.85 -1.35 -20.89
N ARG A 74 3.20 -0.08 -20.64
CA ARG A 74 3.31 0.94 -21.68
C ARG A 74 4.42 0.60 -22.67
N LEU A 75 5.57 0.11 -22.19
CA LEU A 75 6.67 -0.32 -23.06
C LEU A 75 6.23 -1.47 -23.98
N ALA A 76 5.58 -2.50 -23.42
CA ALA A 76 5.06 -3.63 -24.18
C ALA A 76 3.93 -3.25 -25.16
N GLU A 77 3.16 -2.19 -24.88
CA GLU A 77 2.21 -1.62 -25.84
C GLU A 77 2.92 -0.93 -27.00
N TYR A 78 3.94 -0.12 -26.73
CA TYR A 78 4.76 0.54 -27.75
C TYR A 78 5.45 -0.46 -28.68
N GLU A 79 6.09 -1.51 -28.13
CA GLU A 79 6.77 -2.54 -28.93
C GLU A 79 5.79 -3.24 -29.90
N ARG A 80 4.60 -3.61 -29.42
CA ARG A 80 3.55 -4.22 -30.25
C ARG A 80 2.99 -3.28 -31.32
N GLU A 81 2.93 -1.98 -31.05
CA GLU A 81 2.53 -1.00 -32.06
C GLU A 81 3.59 -0.83 -33.14
N TYR A 82 4.86 -0.77 -32.74
CA TYR A 82 5.99 -0.65 -33.65
C TYR A 82 6.09 -1.85 -34.60
N GLU A 83 5.99 -3.08 -34.09
CA GLU A 83 5.96 -4.30 -34.91
C GLU A 83 4.80 -4.29 -35.92
N ARG A 84 3.60 -3.88 -35.48
CA ARG A 84 2.43 -3.80 -36.36
C ARG A 84 2.60 -2.75 -37.47
N GLN A 85 3.28 -1.65 -37.19
CA GLN A 85 3.57 -0.62 -38.20
C GLN A 85 4.62 -1.11 -39.21
N TRP A 86 5.66 -1.81 -38.76
CA TRP A 86 6.69 -2.39 -39.62
C TRP A 86 6.14 -3.44 -40.59
N ILE A 87 5.28 -4.35 -40.10
CA ILE A 87 4.65 -5.38 -40.94
C ILE A 87 3.74 -4.75 -42.00
N LYS A 88 3.08 -3.63 -41.69
CA LYS A 88 2.22 -2.91 -42.67
C LYS A 88 3.00 -2.12 -43.72
N ALA A 89 4.26 -1.79 -43.45
CA ALA A 89 5.11 -1.01 -44.33
C ALA A 89 6.05 -1.87 -45.20
N SER A 90 6.03 -3.19 -45.02
CA SER A 90 6.80 -4.19 -45.79
C SER A 90 5.88 -4.94 -46.76
#